data_AF-A0AAV2NRV2-F1
#
_entry.id   AF-A0AAV2NRV2-F1
#
_cell.length_a   1.000
_cell.length_b   1.000
_cell.length_c   1.000
_cell.angle_alpha   90.00
_cell.angle_beta   90.00
_cell.angle_gamma   90.00
#
_symmetry.space_group_name_H-M   'P 1'
#
loop_
_entity.id
_entity.type
_entity.pdbx_description
1 polymer ?
#
loop_
_entity_poly.entity_id
_entity_poly.type
_entity_poly.pdbx_seq_one_letter_code
_entity_poly.pdbx_strand_id
1 'polypeptide(L)'
;MTQRGHISSKFSRCSIMTHRGSSSLIQICAYLAFVVATVVIGQDECDKTKCPGPLAYYEALGCKPVYEKEDDCCATKYNCDQLKERSKTKCYVNGKEYEIGEPLKEEDANPCDIGCTCRSGYDGIAAFNCAVVDCFFGPVKPGCYRKRSPLQCCPEEEICPETPEERPTCDVNGKIYKDGEYFEVESDPDLNCVCQEGYKGENVEPFCVKPKRPYCSPDFRGSSDIFNKCAPVYYSSQAPQTSCSVFSRCQNNNDTVIHNEDDSKSATKLLMTRTFVLLVT
;
A
#
# COMPACT_ATOMS: atom_id res chain seq x y z
N MET A 1 -23.73 51.59 38.10
CA MET A 1 -23.22 51.86 39.47
C MET A 1 -21.92 51.09 39.62
N THR A 2 -20.74 51.72 39.49
CA THR A 2 -19.87 52.19 40.62
C THR A 2 -19.60 51.07 41.65
N GLN A 3 -18.39 50.71 42.10
CA GLN A 3 -17.04 51.30 42.22
C GLN A 3 -16.07 50.11 42.52
N ARG A 4 -14.82 50.06 42.01
CA ARG A 4 -13.54 50.66 42.49
C ARG A 4 -12.98 50.17 43.83
N GLY A 5 -11.66 49.88 43.80
CA GLY A 5 -10.67 49.94 44.88
C GLY A 5 -9.79 48.68 44.85
N HIS A 6 -8.56 48.61 44.31
CA HIS A 6 -7.38 49.48 44.30
C HIS A 6 -6.82 49.81 45.69
N ILE A 7 -5.76 49.10 46.09
CA ILE A 7 -4.69 49.63 46.95
C ILE A 7 -3.35 49.18 46.36
N SER A 8 -2.46 50.15 46.21
CA SER A 8 -1.09 50.07 45.71
C SER A 8 -0.16 50.69 46.77
N SER A 9 1.14 50.61 46.50
CA SER A 9 2.28 51.38 47.01
C SER A 9 3.10 50.65 48.11
N LYS A 10 4.44 50.68 48.13
CA LYS A 10 5.38 51.74 47.71
C LYS A 10 6.75 51.22 47.23
N PHE A 11 7.33 52.04 46.36
CA PHE A 11 8.73 52.21 45.95
C PHE A 11 9.70 52.62 47.08
N SER A 12 11.00 52.31 46.93
CA SER A 12 12.15 53.26 47.11
C SER A 12 13.45 52.58 46.61
N ARG A 13 14.11 53.01 45.51
CA ARG A 13 15.24 53.97 45.41
C ARG A 13 16.35 53.75 46.46
N CYS A 14 17.67 53.79 46.21
CA CYS A 14 18.51 54.17 45.07
C CYS A 14 19.97 53.71 45.38
N SER A 15 20.83 53.68 44.35
CA SER A 15 22.23 54.20 44.34
C SER A 15 23.27 53.26 43.71
N ILE A 16 23.77 53.75 42.57
CA ILE A 16 25.02 53.39 41.90
C ILE A 16 26.16 54.11 42.63
N MET A 17 27.33 53.48 42.82
CA MET A 17 28.65 54.09 42.62
C MET A 17 29.75 53.02 42.49
N THR A 18 30.59 53.25 41.48
CA THR A 18 31.88 52.66 41.05
C THR A 18 32.89 52.47 42.20
N HIS A 19 33.93 51.62 42.18
CA HIS A 19 34.98 51.48 41.16
C HIS A 19 36.00 50.37 41.56
N ARG A 20 36.64 49.72 40.57
CA ARG A 20 37.99 49.09 40.58
C ARG A 20 38.27 47.87 41.49
N GLY A 21 38.64 46.76 40.83
CA GLY A 21 39.78 45.95 41.27
C GLY A 21 39.62 44.43 41.16
N SER A 22 40.45 43.85 40.31
CA SER A 22 41.00 42.48 40.41
C SER A 22 40.20 41.33 39.78
N SER A 23 40.49 41.19 38.49
CA SER A 23 40.45 39.97 37.68
C SER A 23 41.23 38.82 38.33
N SER A 24 40.62 37.62 38.33
CA SER A 24 41.22 36.29 38.15
C SER A 24 40.38 35.30 38.97
N LEU A 25 40.01 34.15 38.36
CA LEU A 25 39.30 32.99 38.95
C LEU A 25 37.83 32.73 38.54
N ILE A 26 37.31 33.29 37.44
CA ILE A 26 36.01 32.82 36.88
C ILE A 26 36.11 32.61 35.36
N GLN A 27 37.06 31.78 34.93
CA GLN A 27 37.18 31.43 33.50
C GLN A 27 37.55 29.96 33.26
N ILE A 28 37.23 29.06 34.19
CA ILE A 28 37.42 27.60 34.02
C ILE A 28 36.22 26.80 34.55
N CYS A 29 34.99 27.26 34.27
CA CYS A 29 33.77 26.47 34.55
C CYS A 29 32.73 26.56 33.42
N ALA A 30 33.14 26.90 32.19
CA ALA A 30 32.24 27.03 31.03
C ALA A 30 32.61 26.12 29.84
N TYR A 31 33.49 25.13 30.05
CA TYR A 31 33.94 24.22 28.99
C TYR A 31 34.02 22.77 29.48
N LEU A 32 32.89 22.24 29.97
CA LEU A 32 32.68 20.80 30.06
C LEU A 32 31.35 20.46 29.40
N ALA A 33 31.46 20.29 28.08
CA ALA A 33 30.89 19.20 27.31
C ALA A 33 29.52 18.66 27.75
N PHE A 34 28.46 19.23 27.19
CA PHE A 34 27.29 18.46 26.76
C PHE A 34 26.73 19.11 25.50
N VAL A 35 27.54 19.13 24.44
CA VAL A 35 26.99 19.16 23.08
C VAL A 35 26.47 17.74 22.86
N VAL A 36 25.20 17.51 23.22
CA VAL A 36 24.45 16.39 22.64
C VAL A 36 24.25 16.78 21.19
N ALA A 37 25.27 16.53 20.37
CA ALA A 37 25.05 16.34 18.96
C ALA A 37 24.20 15.07 18.89
N THR A 38 22.89 15.24 18.81
CA THR A 38 22.03 14.23 18.19
C THR A 38 22.59 14.10 16.78
N VAL A 39 23.51 13.16 16.61
CA VAL A 39 23.73 12.54 15.31
C VAL A 39 22.39 11.89 15.03
N VAL A 40 21.51 12.62 14.35
CA VAL A 40 20.49 12.01 13.53
C VAL A 40 21.30 11.27 12.49
N ILE A 41 21.71 10.04 12.84
CA ILE A 41 22.07 9.04 11.86
C ILE A 41 20.86 9.06 10.96
N GLY A 42 21.04 9.46 9.71
CA GLY A 42 19.98 9.37 8.72
C GLY A 42 19.52 7.91 8.74
N GLN A 43 18.41 7.66 9.43
CA GLN A 43 17.56 6.58 9.03
C GLN A 43 17.10 7.03 7.66
N ASP A 44 17.78 6.54 6.63
CA ASP A 44 17.13 6.36 5.34
C ASP A 44 15.78 5.73 5.69
N GLU A 45 14.72 6.51 5.46
CA GLU A 45 13.35 6.07 5.71
C GLU A 45 13.20 4.70 5.05
N CYS A 46 12.83 3.68 5.84
CA CYS A 46 12.83 2.29 5.35
C CYS A 46 11.90 2.17 4.15
N ASP A 47 12.51 2.04 2.98
CA ASP A 47 11.81 1.91 1.71
C ASP A 47 11.53 0.43 1.43
N LYS A 48 10.35 -0.02 1.87
CA LYS A 48 9.89 -1.40 1.69
C LYS A 48 9.79 -1.82 0.22
N THR A 49 9.70 -0.88 -0.72
CA THR A 49 9.66 -1.21 -2.16
C THR A 49 10.97 -1.83 -2.66
N LYS A 50 12.06 -1.66 -1.91
CA LYS A 50 13.37 -2.28 -2.19
C LYS A 50 13.53 -3.67 -1.57
N CYS A 51 12.60 -4.11 -0.74
CA CYS A 51 12.69 -5.43 -0.11
C CYS A 51 12.43 -6.56 -1.12
N PRO A 52 13.12 -7.69 -1.00
CA PRO A 52 12.99 -8.80 -1.92
C PRO A 52 11.65 -9.53 -1.74
N GLY A 53 11.13 -10.05 -2.85
CA GLY A 53 9.98 -10.96 -2.85
C GLY A 53 8.63 -10.29 -3.09
N PRO A 54 7.56 -11.10 -3.19
CA PRO A 54 6.23 -10.64 -3.54
C PRO A 54 5.48 -10.11 -2.31
N LEU A 55 5.89 -8.94 -1.81
CA LEU A 55 5.39 -8.41 -0.53
C LEU A 55 3.87 -8.21 -0.54
N ALA A 56 3.33 -7.55 -1.57
CA ALA A 56 1.90 -7.33 -1.74
C ALA A 56 1.07 -8.62 -1.72
N TYR A 57 1.64 -9.73 -2.24
CA TYR A 57 0.96 -11.03 -2.23
C TYR A 57 0.79 -11.56 -0.80
N TYR A 58 1.85 -11.54 0.00
CA TYR A 58 1.81 -12.03 1.39
C TYR A 58 0.99 -11.11 2.30
N GLU A 59 1.07 -9.80 2.10
CA GLU A 59 0.25 -8.83 2.82
C GLU A 59 -1.25 -9.01 2.51
N ALA A 60 -1.60 -9.24 1.25
CA ALA A 60 -2.98 -9.52 0.84
C ALA A 60 -3.53 -10.85 1.40
N LEU A 61 -2.66 -11.80 1.77
CA LEU A 61 -3.03 -13.03 2.49
C LEU A 61 -3.12 -12.86 4.01
N GLY A 62 -2.79 -11.66 4.52
CA GLY A 62 -2.69 -11.40 5.95
C GLY A 62 -1.53 -12.15 6.62
N CYS A 63 -0.52 -12.57 5.86
CA CYS A 63 0.68 -13.17 6.43
C CYS A 63 1.50 -12.13 7.17
N LYS A 64 2.07 -12.54 8.31
CA LYS A 64 2.81 -11.61 9.18
C LYS A 64 4.30 -11.63 8.82
N PRO A 65 4.94 -10.46 8.60
CA PRO A 65 6.37 -10.42 8.37
C PRO A 65 7.14 -10.91 9.59
N VAL A 66 8.24 -11.62 9.37
CA VAL A 66 9.19 -12.06 10.39
C VAL A 66 10.55 -11.46 10.04
N TYR A 67 11.10 -10.69 10.97
CA TYR A 67 12.38 -10.01 10.81
C TYR A 67 13.48 -10.77 11.57
N GLU A 68 14.73 -10.64 11.11
CA GLU A 68 15.87 -11.19 11.85
C GLU A 68 16.20 -10.31 13.06
N LYS A 69 16.09 -8.99 12.91
CA LYS A 69 16.20 -7.98 13.97
C LYS A 69 15.02 -7.02 13.94
N GLU A 70 14.64 -6.46 15.09
CA GLU A 70 13.48 -5.57 15.22
C GLU A 70 13.56 -4.31 14.33
N ASP A 71 14.77 -3.83 14.04
CA ASP A 71 15.01 -2.62 13.21
C ASP A 71 15.32 -2.93 11.73
N ASP A 72 15.23 -4.20 11.31
CA ASP A 72 15.47 -4.54 9.90
C ASP A 72 14.36 -3.99 9.02
N CYS A 73 14.74 -3.37 7.91
CA CYS A 73 13.77 -2.83 6.97
C CYS A 73 12.95 -3.91 6.27
N CYS A 74 13.57 -5.05 5.95
CA CYS A 74 12.98 -6.13 5.18
C CYS A 74 12.78 -7.38 6.02
N ALA A 75 11.60 -7.99 5.90
CA ALA A 75 11.33 -9.28 6.50
C ALA A 75 12.17 -10.37 5.81
N THR A 76 12.66 -11.33 6.59
CA THR A 76 13.38 -12.49 6.06
C THR A 76 12.43 -13.60 5.61
N LYS A 77 11.22 -13.65 6.19
CA LYS A 77 10.14 -14.57 5.81
C LYS A 77 8.77 -14.03 6.23
N TYR A 78 7.71 -14.68 5.78
CA TYR A 78 6.34 -14.38 6.18
C TYR A 78 5.69 -15.59 6.85
N ASN A 79 5.11 -15.40 8.02
CA ASN A 79 4.30 -16.42 8.68
C ASN A 79 2.88 -16.42 8.09
N CYS A 80 2.55 -17.52 7.42
CA CYS A 80 1.24 -17.79 6.83
C CYS A 80 0.51 -18.97 7.49
N ASP A 81 0.81 -19.31 8.74
CA ASP A 81 0.26 -20.48 9.43
C ASP A 81 -1.26 -20.46 9.51
N GLN A 82 -1.87 -19.27 9.59
CA GLN A 82 -3.33 -19.08 9.58
C GLN A 82 -4.01 -19.65 8.32
N LEU A 83 -3.27 -19.84 7.22
CA LEU A 83 -3.82 -20.41 6.00
C LEU A 83 -4.00 -21.93 6.08
N LYS A 84 -3.26 -22.61 6.97
CA LYS A 84 -3.25 -24.09 7.08
C LYS A 84 -4.56 -24.65 7.66
N GLU A 85 -5.25 -23.84 8.47
CA GLU A 85 -6.47 -24.24 9.18
C GLU A 85 -7.74 -23.99 8.35
N ARG A 86 -7.61 -23.36 7.18
CA ARG A 86 -8.73 -23.01 6.33
C ARG A 86 -9.40 -24.27 5.77
N SER A 87 -10.73 -24.30 5.86
CA SER A 87 -11.55 -25.27 5.15
C SER A 87 -11.53 -25.02 3.64
N LYS A 88 -11.40 -26.11 2.86
CA LYS A 88 -11.56 -26.10 1.40
C LYS A 88 -12.99 -25.83 0.95
N THR A 89 -13.98 -25.92 1.84
CA THR A 89 -15.40 -25.75 1.50
C THR A 89 -15.94 -24.36 1.85
N LYS A 90 -15.06 -23.39 2.12
CA LYS A 90 -15.43 -22.00 2.41
C LYS A 90 -14.63 -21.05 1.55
N CYS A 91 -15.22 -19.89 1.27
CA CYS A 91 -14.52 -18.79 0.61
C CYS A 91 -13.99 -17.82 1.66
N TYR A 92 -12.89 -17.14 1.35
CA TYR A 92 -12.23 -16.20 2.25
C TYR A 92 -12.06 -14.86 1.57
N VAL A 93 -12.33 -13.77 2.28
CA VAL A 93 -12.06 -12.40 1.84
C VAL A 93 -11.95 -11.50 3.07
N ASN A 94 -10.97 -10.61 3.11
CA ASN A 94 -10.76 -9.67 4.24
C ASN A 94 -10.69 -10.35 5.62
N GLY A 95 -10.16 -11.57 5.69
CA GLY A 95 -10.10 -12.36 6.92
C GLY A 95 -11.45 -12.94 7.40
N LYS A 96 -12.52 -12.80 6.61
CA LYS A 96 -13.84 -13.37 6.89
C LYS A 96 -14.06 -14.65 6.09
N GLU A 97 -14.90 -15.52 6.63
CA GLU A 97 -15.31 -16.78 6.00
C GLU A 97 -16.73 -16.67 5.43
N TYR A 98 -16.97 -17.35 4.33
CA TYR A 98 -18.25 -17.41 3.63
C TYR A 98 -18.61 -18.86 3.31
N GLU A 99 -19.86 -19.24 3.57
CA GLU A 99 -20.36 -20.57 3.24
C GLU A 99 -20.70 -20.68 1.74
N ILE A 100 -20.67 -21.90 1.19
CA ILE A 100 -21.08 -22.13 -0.19
C ILE A 100 -22.54 -21.67 -0.37
N GLY A 101 -22.78 -20.84 -1.39
CA GLY A 101 -24.06 -20.21 -1.67
C GLY A 101 -24.24 -18.84 -1.03
N GLU A 102 -23.36 -18.42 -0.11
CA GLU A 102 -23.42 -17.09 0.49
C GLU A 102 -22.99 -16.01 -0.52
N PRO A 103 -23.78 -14.94 -0.69
CA PRO A 103 -23.38 -13.80 -1.51
C PRO A 103 -22.27 -13.01 -0.80
N LEU A 104 -21.36 -12.42 -1.60
CA LEU A 104 -20.39 -11.47 -1.08
C LEU A 104 -21.12 -10.24 -0.51
N LYS A 105 -20.81 -9.85 0.72
CA LYS A 105 -21.42 -8.70 1.36
C LYS A 105 -20.81 -7.40 0.83
N GLU A 106 -21.60 -6.32 0.81
CA GLU A 106 -21.19 -5.03 0.27
C GLU A 106 -19.95 -4.46 0.98
N GLU A 107 -19.80 -4.69 2.29
CA GLU A 107 -18.62 -4.23 3.03
C GLU A 107 -17.29 -4.86 2.59
N ASP A 108 -17.34 -6.00 1.89
CA ASP A 108 -16.17 -6.72 1.38
C ASP A 108 -16.02 -6.63 -0.15
N ALA A 109 -16.99 -6.01 -0.83
CA ALA A 109 -17.04 -5.88 -2.27
C ALA A 109 -16.29 -4.64 -2.76
N ASN A 110 -15.46 -4.83 -3.77
CA ASN A 110 -14.95 -3.77 -4.64
C ASN A 110 -15.99 -3.50 -5.76
N PRO A 111 -15.94 -2.34 -6.43
CA PRO A 111 -16.94 -1.95 -7.44
C PRO A 111 -17.21 -2.97 -8.55
N CYS A 112 -16.21 -3.78 -8.91
CA CYS A 112 -16.31 -4.79 -9.96
C CYS A 112 -16.78 -6.17 -9.50
N ASP A 113 -17.11 -6.34 -8.22
CA ASP A 113 -17.53 -7.63 -7.65
C ASP A 113 -19.02 -7.87 -7.82
N ILE A 114 -19.46 -7.83 -9.08
CA ILE A 114 -20.88 -7.91 -9.41
C ILE A 114 -21.38 -9.33 -9.24
N GLY A 115 -22.40 -9.51 -8.39
CA GLY A 115 -23.09 -10.78 -8.20
C GLY A 115 -22.19 -11.90 -7.65
N CYS A 116 -21.13 -11.57 -6.93
CA CYS A 116 -20.20 -12.56 -6.39
C CYS A 116 -20.89 -13.46 -5.36
N THR A 117 -20.74 -14.77 -5.53
CA THR A 117 -21.25 -15.79 -4.59
C THR A 117 -20.15 -16.79 -4.31
N CYS A 118 -20.02 -17.24 -3.06
CA CYS A 118 -19.12 -18.33 -2.74
C CYS A 118 -19.62 -19.64 -3.37
N ARG A 119 -18.77 -20.31 -4.15
CA ARG A 119 -19.12 -21.57 -4.83
C ARG A 119 -18.02 -22.60 -4.68
N SER A 120 -18.39 -23.88 -4.73
CA SER A 120 -17.41 -24.96 -4.88
C SER A 120 -16.71 -24.85 -6.23
N GLY A 121 -15.38 -24.85 -6.22
CA GLY A 121 -14.57 -25.02 -7.42
C GLY A 121 -14.61 -26.46 -7.94
N TYR A 122 -14.16 -26.64 -9.19
CA TYR A 122 -14.07 -27.95 -9.85
C TYR A 122 -13.02 -28.87 -9.22
N ASP A 123 -12.04 -28.30 -8.54
CA ASP A 123 -10.99 -28.97 -7.79
C ASP A 123 -11.38 -29.25 -6.33
N GLY A 124 -12.63 -28.97 -5.95
CA GLY A 124 -13.16 -29.14 -4.59
C GLY A 124 -12.72 -28.04 -3.62
N ILE A 125 -12.16 -26.94 -4.13
CA ILE A 125 -11.78 -25.76 -3.34
C ILE A 125 -12.78 -24.64 -3.63
N ALA A 126 -13.42 -24.12 -2.58
CA ALA A 126 -14.40 -23.06 -2.71
C ALA A 126 -13.72 -21.71 -2.99
N ALA A 127 -14.31 -20.94 -3.91
CA ALA A 127 -13.86 -19.61 -4.29
C ALA A 127 -15.05 -18.72 -4.66
N PHE A 128 -14.86 -17.40 -4.65
CA PHE A 128 -15.88 -16.48 -5.13
C PHE A 128 -16.02 -16.57 -6.65
N ASN A 129 -17.25 -16.82 -7.10
CA ASN A 129 -17.62 -16.76 -8.50
C ASN A 129 -18.46 -15.49 -8.73
N CYS A 130 -17.95 -14.60 -9.56
CA CYS A 130 -18.55 -13.30 -9.87
C CYS A 130 -19.00 -13.24 -11.33
N ALA A 131 -19.91 -12.32 -11.63
CA ALA A 131 -20.23 -12.00 -13.01
C ALA A 131 -18.99 -11.45 -13.73
N VAL A 132 -18.77 -11.90 -14.97
CA VAL A 132 -17.82 -11.26 -15.86
C VAL A 132 -18.42 -9.94 -16.29
N VAL A 133 -17.80 -8.84 -15.89
CA VAL A 133 -18.24 -7.49 -16.27
C VAL A 133 -17.48 -7.10 -17.54
N ASP A 134 -18.22 -6.96 -18.64
CA ASP A 134 -17.69 -6.41 -19.88
C ASP A 134 -17.99 -4.90 -19.95
N CYS A 135 -16.93 -4.10 -19.90
CA CYS A 135 -16.99 -2.64 -20.03
C CYS A 135 -16.71 -2.20 -21.48
N PHE A 136 -17.12 -2.98 -22.49
CA PHE A 136 -16.96 -2.60 -23.89
C PHE A 136 -18.04 -1.60 -24.33
N PHE A 137 -17.63 -0.35 -24.54
CA PHE A 137 -18.50 0.75 -24.99
C PHE A 137 -18.15 1.26 -26.40
N GLY A 138 -17.26 0.59 -27.13
CA GLY A 138 -16.76 1.04 -28.44
C GLY A 138 -15.81 2.25 -28.36
N PRO A 139 -15.41 2.84 -29.51
CA PRO A 139 -14.59 4.05 -29.53
C PRO A 139 -15.38 5.26 -29.00
N VAL A 140 -14.70 6.14 -28.27
CA VAL A 140 -15.27 7.43 -27.85
C VAL A 140 -15.34 8.36 -29.06
N LYS A 141 -16.43 9.09 -29.23
CA LYS A 141 -16.54 10.09 -30.31
C LYS A 141 -15.45 11.17 -30.18
N PRO A 142 -14.93 11.70 -31.30
CA PRO A 142 -13.97 12.80 -31.26
C PRO A 142 -14.49 13.98 -30.44
N GLY A 143 -13.69 14.50 -29.52
CA GLY A 143 -14.06 15.60 -28.62
C GLY A 143 -14.83 15.18 -27.36
N CYS A 144 -15.33 13.95 -27.30
CA CYS A 144 -16.04 13.43 -26.14
C CYS A 144 -15.10 12.65 -25.20
N TYR A 145 -15.57 12.35 -24.00
CA TYR A 145 -14.90 11.49 -23.03
C TYR A 145 -15.91 10.63 -22.29
N ARG A 146 -15.44 9.55 -21.66
CA ARG A 146 -16.30 8.76 -20.76
C ARG A 146 -16.06 9.21 -19.34
N LYS A 147 -17.13 9.58 -18.66
CA LYS A 147 -17.07 9.84 -17.23
C LYS A 147 -16.72 8.54 -16.51
N ARG A 148 -15.91 8.65 -15.46
CA ARG A 148 -15.50 7.52 -14.63
C ARG A 148 -15.72 7.86 -13.18
N SER A 149 -15.92 6.82 -12.38
CA SER A 149 -16.05 6.93 -10.93
C SER A 149 -15.23 5.83 -10.28
N PRO A 150 -14.48 6.12 -9.20
CA PRO A 150 -13.78 5.08 -8.46
C PRO A 150 -14.74 4.15 -7.71
N LEU A 151 -16.01 4.55 -7.57
CA LEU A 151 -17.09 3.78 -6.96
C LEU A 151 -17.78 2.80 -7.93
N GLN A 152 -17.46 2.87 -9.23
CA GLN A 152 -18.08 2.03 -10.26
C GLN A 152 -17.06 1.17 -10.99
N CYS A 153 -17.49 0.00 -11.46
CA CYS A 153 -16.63 -0.89 -12.22
C CYS A 153 -16.33 -0.38 -13.63
N CYS A 154 -17.38 0.07 -14.32
CA CYS A 154 -17.30 0.55 -15.68
C CYS A 154 -17.41 2.07 -15.73
N PRO A 155 -16.93 2.70 -16.82
CA PRO A 155 -17.26 4.08 -17.11
C PRO A 155 -18.77 4.31 -17.17
N GLU A 156 -19.16 5.54 -16.83
CA GLU A 156 -20.51 6.06 -16.96
C GLU A 156 -20.79 6.50 -18.42
N GLU A 157 -21.72 7.44 -18.58
CA GLU A 157 -22.08 8.01 -19.88
C GLU A 157 -20.91 8.71 -20.60
N GLU A 158 -21.02 8.73 -21.93
CA GLU A 158 -20.15 9.54 -22.79
C GLU A 158 -20.62 10.99 -22.74
N ILE A 159 -19.72 11.88 -22.36
CA ILE A 159 -19.95 13.33 -22.29
C ILE A 159 -19.23 13.98 -23.46
N CYS A 160 -19.98 14.76 -24.23
CA CYS A 160 -19.50 15.50 -25.38
C CYS A 160 -19.65 17.00 -25.11
N PRO A 161 -18.62 17.66 -24.55
CA PRO A 161 -18.68 19.11 -24.34
C PRO A 161 -18.72 19.86 -25.68
N GLU A 162 -19.30 21.07 -25.70
CA GLU A 162 -19.32 21.90 -26.91
C GLU A 162 -17.92 22.41 -27.24
N THR A 163 -17.12 22.69 -26.21
CA THR A 163 -15.72 23.08 -26.31
C THR A 163 -14.83 22.24 -25.39
N PRO A 164 -13.58 21.91 -25.79
CA PRO A 164 -12.67 21.13 -24.93
C PRO A 164 -12.40 21.75 -23.55
N GLU A 165 -12.53 23.07 -23.43
CA GLU A 165 -12.32 23.86 -22.22
C GLU A 165 -13.44 23.68 -21.18
N GLU A 166 -14.61 23.19 -21.58
CA GLU A 166 -15.73 22.88 -20.67
C GLU A 166 -15.52 21.60 -19.88
N ARG A 167 -14.60 20.71 -20.30
CA ARG A 167 -14.31 19.49 -19.55
C ARG A 167 -13.72 19.86 -18.19
N PRO A 168 -14.33 19.44 -17.06
CA PRO A 168 -13.81 19.75 -15.74
C PRO A 168 -12.37 19.26 -15.57
N THR A 169 -11.60 19.97 -14.74
CA THR A 169 -10.22 19.62 -14.44
C THR A 169 -9.95 19.63 -12.95
N CYS A 170 -8.94 18.87 -12.54
CA CYS A 170 -8.48 18.75 -11.17
C CYS A 170 -7.00 19.11 -11.11
N ASP A 171 -6.62 20.01 -10.20
CA ASP A 171 -5.22 20.26 -9.87
C ASP A 171 -4.82 19.37 -8.69
N VAL A 172 -3.95 18.39 -8.95
CA VAL A 172 -3.41 17.49 -7.94
C VAL A 172 -1.90 17.74 -7.89
N ASN A 173 -1.44 18.38 -6.82
CA ASN A 173 -0.02 18.71 -6.61
C ASN A 173 0.64 19.46 -7.78
N GLY A 174 -0.08 20.38 -8.42
CA GLY A 174 0.41 21.16 -9.56
C GLY A 174 0.30 20.43 -10.91
N LYS A 175 -0.26 19.22 -10.94
CA LYS A 175 -0.55 18.47 -12.16
C LYS A 175 -2.04 18.52 -12.46
N ILE A 176 -2.37 18.96 -13.68
CA ILE A 176 -3.75 19.06 -14.14
C ILE A 176 -4.21 17.74 -14.75
N TYR A 177 -5.30 17.21 -14.22
CA TYR A 177 -6.03 16.05 -14.72
C TYR A 177 -7.37 16.48 -15.28
N LYS A 178 -7.88 15.79 -16.31
CA LYS A 178 -9.20 16.04 -16.90
C LYS A 178 -10.23 15.07 -16.34
N ASP A 179 -11.49 15.48 -16.29
CA ASP A 179 -12.60 14.66 -15.77
C ASP A 179 -12.61 13.24 -16.37
N GLY A 180 -12.64 12.22 -15.52
CA GLY A 180 -12.54 10.80 -15.88
C GLY A 180 -11.12 10.25 -15.98
N GLU A 181 -10.06 11.06 -15.84
CA GLU A 181 -8.68 10.57 -15.77
C GLU A 181 -8.33 10.07 -14.37
N TYR A 182 -7.59 8.95 -14.31
CA TYR A 182 -7.05 8.44 -13.05
C TYR A 182 -5.82 9.24 -12.63
N PHE A 183 -5.63 9.36 -11.32
CA PHE A 183 -4.41 9.90 -10.74
C PHE A 183 -3.96 9.08 -9.52
N GLU A 184 -2.66 9.13 -9.24
CA GLU A 184 -2.06 8.48 -8.08
C GLU A 184 -1.81 9.52 -6.99
N VAL A 185 -1.91 9.11 -5.74
CA VAL A 185 -1.64 9.94 -4.55
C VAL A 185 -0.39 9.41 -3.88
N GLU A 186 0.70 10.18 -3.92
CA GLU A 186 2.01 9.74 -3.40
C GLU A 186 1.96 9.36 -1.91
N SER A 187 1.14 10.06 -1.12
CA SER A 187 1.00 9.82 0.32
C SER A 187 0.16 8.58 0.68
N ASP A 188 -0.70 8.12 -0.24
CA ASP A 188 -1.54 6.92 -0.06
C ASP A 188 -1.74 6.25 -1.42
N PRO A 189 -0.76 5.45 -1.89
CA PRO A 189 -0.77 4.84 -3.21
C PRO A 189 -1.86 3.76 -3.38
N ASP A 190 -2.53 3.38 -2.29
CA ASP A 190 -3.66 2.44 -2.33
C ASP A 190 -4.98 3.10 -2.75
N LEU A 191 -5.04 4.44 -2.80
CA LEU A 191 -6.23 5.14 -3.25
C LEU A 191 -6.43 4.98 -4.76
N ASN A 192 -7.62 4.54 -5.14
CA ASN A 192 -8.09 4.63 -6.51
C ASN A 192 -8.78 5.98 -6.70
N CYS A 193 -8.10 6.90 -7.39
CA CYS A 193 -8.58 8.25 -7.60
C CYS A 193 -8.91 8.53 -9.06
N VAL A 194 -9.99 9.28 -9.28
CA VAL A 194 -10.42 9.76 -10.59
C VAL A 194 -10.71 11.25 -10.46
N CYS A 195 -10.19 12.04 -11.40
CA CYS A 195 -10.57 13.44 -11.50
C CYS A 195 -12.04 13.56 -11.86
N GLN A 196 -12.82 14.30 -11.07
CA GLN A 196 -14.22 14.58 -11.34
C GLN A 196 -14.54 16.04 -11.02
N GLU A 197 -15.64 16.53 -11.58
CA GLU A 197 -16.15 17.87 -11.28
C GLU A 197 -16.31 18.08 -9.76
N GLY A 198 -15.87 19.23 -9.26
CA GLY A 198 -16.00 19.61 -7.85
C GLY A 198 -14.84 19.16 -6.95
N TYR A 199 -13.78 18.55 -7.49
CA TYR A 199 -12.56 18.26 -6.73
C TYR A 199 -11.90 19.55 -6.22
N LYS A 200 -11.57 19.59 -4.93
CA LYS A 200 -11.00 20.77 -4.25
C LYS A 200 -9.60 20.51 -3.64
N GLY A 201 -8.91 19.48 -4.10
CA GLY A 201 -7.60 19.08 -3.54
C GLY A 201 -7.70 18.09 -2.37
N GLU A 202 -8.88 17.54 -2.10
CA GLU A 202 -9.09 16.57 -1.03
C GLU A 202 -9.28 15.16 -1.61
N ASN A 203 -8.40 14.23 -1.22
CA ASN A 203 -8.39 12.84 -1.72
C ASN A 203 -9.40 11.96 -0.94
N VAL A 204 -10.68 12.30 -1.05
CA VAL A 204 -11.80 11.64 -0.35
C VAL A 204 -12.92 11.28 -1.33
N GLU A 205 -13.91 10.52 -0.87
CA GLU A 205 -15.12 10.23 -1.66
C GLU A 205 -15.81 11.53 -2.11
N PRO A 206 -16.34 11.59 -3.35
CA PRO A 206 -16.42 10.52 -4.35
C PRO A 206 -15.19 10.36 -5.25
N PHE A 207 -14.17 11.21 -5.11
CA PHE A 207 -13.03 11.32 -6.04
C PHE A 207 -11.98 10.23 -5.85
N CYS A 208 -11.77 9.82 -4.61
CA CYS A 208 -10.80 8.81 -4.22
C CYS A 208 -11.44 7.81 -3.28
N VAL A 209 -11.22 6.52 -3.53
CA VAL A 209 -11.65 5.45 -2.61
C VAL A 209 -10.53 4.47 -2.39
N LYS A 210 -10.44 3.96 -1.16
CA LYS A 210 -9.59 2.81 -0.87
C LYS A 210 -10.37 1.54 -1.20
N PRO A 211 -9.87 0.67 -2.09
CA PRO A 211 -10.47 -0.64 -2.34
C PRO A 211 -10.62 -1.41 -1.02
N LYS A 212 -11.72 -2.16 -0.87
CA LYS A 212 -11.95 -3.01 0.33
C LYS A 212 -10.92 -4.13 0.44
N ARG A 213 -10.31 -4.49 -0.68
CA ARG A 213 -9.15 -5.36 -0.78
C ARG A 213 -8.31 -5.00 -2.00
N PRO A 214 -7.02 -5.36 -2.05
CA PRO A 214 -6.23 -5.27 -3.27
C PRO A 214 -6.96 -5.98 -4.42
N TYR A 215 -7.03 -5.35 -5.60
CA TYR A 215 -7.69 -5.94 -6.77
C TYR A 215 -7.13 -7.31 -7.17
N CYS A 216 -5.89 -7.59 -6.75
CA CYS A 216 -5.16 -8.82 -6.98
C CYS A 216 -5.05 -9.69 -5.74
N SER A 217 -5.96 -9.54 -4.78
CA SER A 217 -6.03 -10.37 -3.59
C SER A 217 -6.14 -11.85 -3.98
N PRO A 218 -5.16 -12.69 -3.61
CA PRO A 218 -5.13 -14.10 -4.00
C PRO A 218 -6.28 -14.89 -3.37
N ASP A 219 -6.75 -14.48 -2.19
CA ASP A 219 -7.90 -15.10 -1.52
C ASP A 219 -9.18 -15.08 -2.37
N PHE A 220 -9.34 -14.04 -3.21
CA PHE A 220 -10.57 -13.81 -3.95
C PHE A 220 -10.64 -14.54 -5.30
N ARG A 221 -9.53 -14.64 -6.04
CA ARG A 221 -9.50 -15.24 -7.39
C ARG A 221 -8.56 -16.44 -7.54
N GLY A 222 -7.67 -16.67 -6.57
CA GLY A 222 -6.60 -17.67 -6.61
C GLY A 222 -6.64 -18.65 -5.44
N SER A 223 -7.82 -18.91 -4.86
CA SER A 223 -7.95 -19.74 -3.66
C SER A 223 -7.30 -21.13 -3.85
N SER A 224 -7.46 -21.74 -5.03
CA SER A 224 -6.82 -23.01 -5.39
C SER A 224 -5.30 -22.96 -5.31
N ASP A 225 -4.68 -21.86 -5.74
CA ASP A 225 -3.22 -21.69 -5.72
C ASP A 225 -2.70 -21.65 -4.27
N ILE A 226 -3.46 -21.03 -3.36
CA ILE A 226 -3.11 -20.96 -1.94
C ILE A 226 -3.11 -22.35 -1.31
N PHE A 227 -4.19 -23.11 -1.50
CA PHE A 227 -4.31 -24.46 -0.94
C PHE A 227 -3.28 -25.43 -1.51
N ASN A 228 -2.89 -25.24 -2.77
CA ASN A 228 -1.87 -26.04 -3.45
C ASN A 228 -0.44 -25.50 -3.26
N LYS A 229 -0.27 -24.43 -2.46
CA LYS A 229 1.03 -23.79 -2.16
C LYS A 229 1.80 -23.37 -3.41
N CYS A 230 1.09 -22.88 -4.41
CA CYS A 230 1.68 -22.44 -5.66
C CYS A 230 2.32 -21.06 -5.48
N ALA A 231 3.47 -20.86 -6.10
CA ALA A 231 4.19 -19.60 -6.01
C ALA A 231 3.66 -18.58 -7.02
N PRO A 232 3.47 -17.30 -6.65
CA PRO A 232 3.09 -16.26 -7.60
C PRO A 232 4.22 -15.98 -8.59
N VAL A 233 3.87 -15.79 -9.86
CA VAL A 233 4.82 -15.50 -10.95
C VAL A 233 4.59 -14.12 -11.53
N TYR A 234 5.68 -13.42 -11.79
CA TYR A 234 5.71 -12.05 -12.28
C TYR A 234 6.54 -11.99 -13.56
N TYR A 235 6.21 -11.06 -14.44
CA TYR A 235 7.10 -10.69 -15.54
C TYR A 235 8.35 -9.99 -15.00
N SER A 236 9.45 -10.06 -15.75
CA SER A 236 10.71 -9.40 -15.37
C SER A 236 10.60 -7.86 -15.28
N SER A 237 9.57 -7.27 -15.88
CA SER A 237 9.30 -5.83 -15.84
C SER A 237 8.35 -5.42 -14.71
N GLN A 238 7.77 -6.37 -13.96
CA GLN A 238 6.87 -6.08 -12.85
C GLN A 238 7.65 -6.03 -11.54
N ALA A 239 7.30 -5.10 -10.66
CA ALA A 239 7.81 -5.05 -9.30
C ALA A 239 6.93 -5.94 -8.41
N PRO A 240 7.40 -7.12 -7.93
CA PRO A 240 6.58 -8.03 -7.13
C PRO A 240 6.09 -7.44 -5.81
N GLN A 241 6.74 -6.36 -5.35
CA GLN A 241 6.41 -5.64 -4.13
C GLN A 241 5.05 -4.95 -4.21
N THR A 242 4.62 -4.53 -5.40
CA THR A 242 3.40 -3.73 -5.61
C THR A 242 2.49 -4.27 -6.71
N SER A 243 3.04 -5.08 -7.63
CA SER A 243 2.31 -5.58 -8.79
C SER A 243 1.50 -6.83 -8.48
N CYS A 244 0.55 -7.10 -9.37
CA CYS A 244 -0.20 -8.35 -9.40
C CYS A 244 0.63 -9.46 -10.05
N SER A 245 0.57 -10.67 -9.48
CA SER A 245 1.09 -11.86 -10.16
C SER A 245 0.30 -12.14 -11.43
N VAL A 246 0.99 -12.56 -12.49
CA VAL A 246 0.39 -12.88 -13.79
C VAL A 246 -0.27 -14.26 -13.75
N PHE A 247 0.39 -15.21 -13.09
CA PHE A 247 -0.10 -16.58 -12.88
C PHE A 247 0.60 -17.17 -11.66
N SER A 248 0.19 -18.38 -11.27
CA SER A 248 0.81 -19.14 -10.21
C SER A 248 1.50 -20.38 -10.78
N ARG A 249 2.61 -20.80 -10.15
CA ARG A 249 3.34 -22.02 -10.49
C ARG A 249 3.35 -22.96 -9.29
N CYS A 250 2.64 -24.06 -9.42
CA CYS A 250 2.64 -25.13 -8.44
C CYS A 250 3.88 -26.01 -8.60
N GLN A 251 4.36 -26.55 -7.48
CA GLN A 251 5.44 -27.51 -7.50
C GLN A 251 5.01 -28.78 -8.26
N ASN A 252 5.91 -29.32 -9.06
CA ASN A 252 5.73 -30.58 -9.78
C ASN A 252 6.97 -31.47 -9.66
N ASN A 253 6.86 -32.73 -10.12
CA ASN A 253 7.91 -33.74 -9.96
C ASN A 253 9.21 -33.43 -10.72
N ASN A 254 9.20 -32.48 -11.65
CA ASN A 254 10.38 -32.06 -12.40
C ASN A 254 11.08 -30.85 -11.76
N ASP A 255 10.61 -30.37 -10.61
CA ASP A 255 11.22 -29.26 -9.90
C ASP A 255 12.36 -29.72 -9.00
N THR A 256 13.46 -28.96 -9.00
CA THR A 256 14.60 -29.16 -8.11
C THR A 256 14.63 -28.07 -7.06
N VAL A 257 14.75 -28.46 -5.79
CA VAL A 257 14.99 -27.52 -4.68
C VAL A 257 16.46 -27.15 -4.68
N ILE A 258 16.77 -25.86 -4.70
CA ILE A 258 18.13 -25.35 -4.62
C ILE A 258 18.32 -24.83 -3.19
N HIS A 259 19.25 -25.43 -2.44
CA HIS A 259 19.63 -24.96 -1.12
C HIS A 259 20.82 -24.00 -1.25
N ASN A 260 20.73 -22.82 -0.63
CA ASN A 260 21.75 -21.77 -0.70
C ASN A 260 23.15 -22.21 -0.19
N GLU A 261 23.28 -23.38 0.44
CA GLU A 261 24.56 -23.93 0.93
C GLU A 261 25.41 -24.59 -0.18
N ASP A 262 24.81 -24.97 -1.31
CA ASP A 262 25.51 -25.73 -2.38
C ASP A 262 26.27 -24.86 -3.39
N ASP A 263 26.08 -23.53 -3.36
CA ASP A 263 26.64 -22.61 -4.35
C ASP A 263 28.16 -22.34 -4.20
N SER A 264 28.79 -22.81 -3.12
CA SER A 264 30.25 -22.76 -3.00
C SER A 264 30.98 -23.70 -4.00
N LYS A 265 30.32 -24.72 -4.55
CA LYS A 265 30.96 -25.73 -5.41
C LYS A 265 30.48 -25.74 -6.87
N SER A 266 29.43 -25.00 -7.20
CA SER A 266 28.80 -25.05 -8.53
C SER A 266 28.99 -23.78 -9.38
N ALA A 267 29.72 -22.78 -8.88
CA ALA A 267 29.95 -21.51 -9.59
C ALA A 267 30.72 -21.66 -10.93
N THR A 268 31.37 -22.79 -11.19
CA THR A 268 32.15 -23.00 -12.44
C THR A 268 31.36 -23.70 -13.55
N LYS A 269 30.12 -24.17 -13.31
CA LYS A 269 29.36 -24.94 -14.33
C LYS A 269 28.04 -24.31 -14.77
N LEU A 270 27.57 -23.25 -14.11
CA LEU A 270 26.24 -22.67 -14.33
C LEU A 270 26.20 -21.45 -15.28
N LEU A 271 27.16 -21.30 -16.18
CA LEU A 271 27.14 -20.22 -17.18
C LEU A 271 26.27 -20.53 -18.43
N MET A 272 25.55 -21.67 -18.46
CA MET A 272 24.73 -22.04 -19.64
C MET A 272 23.38 -22.70 -19.36
N THR A 273 22.76 -22.53 -18.20
CA THR A 273 21.36 -22.97 -18.04
C THR A 273 20.59 -22.04 -17.13
N ARG A 274 19.59 -21.35 -17.71
CA ARG A 274 18.63 -20.51 -17.00
C ARG A 274 17.78 -21.40 -16.09
N THR A 275 18.13 -21.48 -14.82
CA THR A 275 17.33 -22.15 -13.79
C THR A 275 16.73 -21.08 -12.89
N PHE A 276 15.40 -21.03 -12.86
CA PHE A 276 14.65 -20.18 -11.93
C PHE A 276 14.73 -20.78 -10.53
N VAL A 277 15.27 -20.03 -9.58
CA VAL A 277 15.36 -20.41 -8.17
C VAL A 277 14.04 -20.09 -7.50
N LEU A 278 13.34 -21.12 -7.00
CA LEU A 278 12.17 -20.97 -6.12
C LEU A 278 12.69 -21.06 -4.68
N LEU A 279 12.69 -19.95 -3.95
CA LEU A 279 12.96 -19.97 -2.52
C LEU A 279 11.69 -20.43 -1.78
N VAL A 280 11.80 -21.59 -1.13
CA VAL A 280 10.82 -22.07 -0.15
C VAL A 280 11.46 -21.91 1.23
N THR A 281 10.80 -21.19 2.13
CA THR A 281 11.06 -21.23 3.59
C THR A 281 9.81 -21.69 4.31
#